data_AF-A0A951FUY6-F1
#
_entry.id   AF-A0A951FUY6-F1
#
_cell.length_a   1.000
_cell.length_b   1.000
_cell.length_c   1.000
_cell.angle_alpha   90.00
_cell.angle_beta   90.00
_cell.angle_gamma   90.00
#
_symmetry.space_group_name_H-M   'P 1'
#
loop_
_entity.id
_entity.type
_entity.pdbx_description
1 polymer ?
#
loop_
_entity_poly.entity_id
_entity_poly.type
_entity_poly.pdbx_seq_one_letter_code
_entity_poly.pdbx_strand_id
1 'polypeptide(L)'
;EKKWIFRQALRGWVPDDILDRPKQGFTVPIGDWFRNDLRDLARDVLLDPGTLDRGYFKPSAVRSMLDRHSAGDGAQTNPLWALFMFELWHREFIDSSPSPAMLANAA
;
A
#
# COMPACT_ATOMS: atom_id res chain seq x y z
N GLU A 1 9.16 -31.31 -2.54
CA GLU A 1 8.34 -30.14 -2.95
C GLU A 1 7.07 -30.09 -2.09
N LYS A 2 6.71 -28.94 -1.48
CA LYS A 2 5.63 -28.86 -0.47
C LYS A 2 4.19 -28.98 -1.03
N LYS A 3 4.02 -29.01 -2.36
CA LYS A 3 2.71 -29.05 -3.06
C LYS A 3 2.52 -30.26 -3.99
N TRP A 4 3.45 -31.21 -4.01
CA TRP A 4 3.47 -32.28 -5.02
C TRP A 4 2.19 -33.12 -5.03
N ILE A 5 1.73 -33.60 -3.87
CA ILE A 5 0.55 -34.47 -3.78
C ILE A 5 -0.75 -33.76 -4.18
N PHE A 6 -0.85 -32.44 -3.90
CA PHE A 6 -1.98 -31.62 -4.30
C PHE A 6 -2.05 -31.42 -5.81
N ARG A 7 -0.90 -31.22 -6.48
CA ARG A 7 -0.87 -31.14 -7.94
C ARG A 7 -1.27 -32.47 -8.58
N GLN A 8 -0.76 -33.60 -8.07
CA GLN A 8 -1.09 -34.93 -8.59
C GLN A 8 -2.59 -35.25 -8.46
N ALA A 9 -3.21 -34.91 -7.32
CA ALA A 9 -4.65 -35.14 -7.12
C ALA A 9 -5.55 -34.33 -8.06
N LEU A 10 -5.07 -33.21 -8.62
CA LEU A 10 -5.83 -32.32 -9.50
C LEU A 10 -5.55 -32.55 -11.00
N ARG A 11 -4.61 -33.43 -11.36
CA ARG A 11 -4.36 -33.80 -12.76
C ARG A 11 -5.63 -34.38 -13.37
N GLY A 12 -5.94 -33.98 -14.60
CA GLY A 12 -7.17 -34.36 -15.31
C GLY A 12 -8.40 -33.52 -14.93
N TRP A 13 -8.34 -32.72 -13.86
CA TRP A 13 -9.39 -31.76 -13.48
C TRP A 13 -8.99 -30.32 -13.80
N VAL A 14 -7.71 -30.00 -13.65
CA VAL A 14 -7.13 -28.69 -13.96
C VAL A 14 -6.04 -28.87 -15.02
N PRO A 15 -5.98 -27.98 -16.04
CA PRO A 15 -4.90 -27.98 -17.01
C PRO A 15 -3.50 -27.98 -16.39
N ASP A 16 -2.62 -28.78 -16.98
CA ASP A 16 -1.27 -29.04 -16.47
C ASP A 16 -0.40 -27.77 -16.42
N ASP A 17 -0.61 -26.86 -17.36
CA ASP A 17 0.03 -25.55 -17.45
C ASP A 17 -0.30 -24.65 -16.26
N ILE A 18 -1.49 -24.75 -15.67
CA ILE A 18 -1.88 -24.02 -14.46
C ILE A 18 -1.27 -24.67 -13.21
N LEU A 19 -1.28 -26.01 -13.12
CA LEU A 19 -0.78 -26.74 -11.95
C LEU A 19 0.75 -26.63 -11.79
N ASP A 20 1.46 -26.63 -12.91
CA ASP A 20 2.93 -26.60 -12.96
C ASP A 20 3.50 -25.20 -13.06
N ARG A 21 2.65 -24.18 -13.24
CA ARG A 21 3.09 -22.78 -13.23
C ARG A 21 3.84 -22.47 -11.93
N PRO A 22 5.01 -21.81 -12.01
CA PRO A 22 5.69 -21.29 -10.83
C PRO A 22 4.74 -20.41 -10.01
N LYS A 23 4.80 -20.52 -8.68
CA LYS A 23 4.03 -19.61 -7.82
C LYS A 23 4.44 -18.18 -8.16
N GLN A 24 3.48 -17.40 -8.64
CA GLN A 24 3.66 -15.98 -8.79
C GLN A 24 3.01 -15.30 -7.59
N GLY A 25 3.72 -14.34 -7.01
CA GLY A 25 3.14 -13.49 -5.99
C GLY A 25 2.00 -12.69 -6.58
N PHE A 26 0.94 -12.48 -5.80
CA PHE A 26 -0.06 -11.46 -6.12
C PHE A 26 0.52 -10.11 -5.69
N THR A 27 1.42 -9.57 -6.50
CA THR A 27 1.98 -8.23 -6.23
C THR A 27 0.98 -7.19 -6.68
N VAL A 28 0.53 -6.37 -5.75
CA VAL A 28 -0.29 -5.20 -6.05
C VAL A 28 0.59 -4.17 -6.78
N PRO A 29 0.15 -3.59 -7.92
CA PRO A 29 0.95 -2.67 -8.72
C PRO A 29 0.97 -1.27 -8.11
N ILE A 30 1.47 -1.15 -6.87
CA ILE A 30 1.45 0.10 -6.08
C ILE A 30 2.12 1.25 -6.84
N GLY A 31 3.23 0.99 -7.53
CA GLY A 31 3.93 2.00 -8.31
C GLY A 31 3.09 2.59 -9.43
N ASP A 32 2.29 1.76 -10.12
CA ASP A 32 1.39 2.21 -11.18
C ASP A 32 0.20 2.96 -10.62
N TRP A 33 -0.36 2.52 -9.49
CA TRP A 33 -1.42 3.26 -8.81
C TRP A 33 -0.95 4.65 -8.41
N PHE A 34 0.23 4.79 -7.80
CA PHE A 34 0.77 6.10 -7.40
C PHE A 34 1.11 7.02 -8.57
N ARG A 35 1.24 6.49 -9.79
CA ARG A 35 1.41 7.27 -11.03
C ARG A 35 0.08 7.62 -11.70
N ASN A 36 -0.97 6.84 -11.44
CA ASN A 36 -2.26 6.94 -12.09
C ASN A 36 -3.38 7.10 -11.05
N ASP A 37 -4.13 6.03 -10.76
CA ASP A 37 -5.40 6.07 -10.02
C ASP A 37 -5.32 6.66 -8.62
N LEU A 38 -4.19 6.48 -7.92
CA LEU A 38 -3.94 7.00 -6.57
C LEU A 38 -3.09 8.26 -6.57
N ARG A 39 -2.66 8.77 -7.72
CA ARG A 39 -1.70 9.88 -7.80
C ARG A 39 -2.20 11.11 -7.06
N ASP A 40 -3.40 11.57 -7.40
CA ASP A 40 -3.95 12.82 -6.85
C ASP A 40 -4.28 12.65 -5.37
N LEU A 41 -4.93 11.54 -5.00
CA LEU A 41 -5.20 11.23 -3.59
C LEU A 41 -3.93 11.15 -2.74
N ALA A 42 -2.87 10.50 -3.24
CA ALA A 42 -1.61 10.41 -2.52
C ALA A 42 -0.95 11.78 -2.35
N ARG A 43 -1.02 12.66 -3.35
CA ARG A 43 -0.51 14.03 -3.25
C ARG A 43 -1.35 14.85 -2.26
N ASP A 44 -2.66 14.79 -2.35
CA ASP A 44 -3.56 15.51 -1.46
C ASP A 44 -3.35 15.11 0.00
N VAL A 45 -3.26 13.80 0.28
CA VAL A 45 -2.99 13.31 1.63
C VAL A 45 -1.61 13.71 2.12
N LEU A 46 -0.55 13.49 1.33
CA LEU A 46 0.82 13.71 1.78
C LEU A 46 1.27 15.17 1.79
N LEU A 47 0.56 16.05 1.07
CA LEU A 47 0.83 17.49 1.02
C LEU A 47 -0.22 18.32 1.76
N ASP A 48 -1.20 17.67 2.40
CA ASP A 48 -2.15 18.33 3.28
C ASP A 48 -1.41 19.10 4.40
N PRO A 49 -1.82 20.35 4.71
CA PRO A 49 -1.20 21.12 5.79
C PRO A 49 -1.21 20.38 7.12
N GLY A 50 -2.31 19.71 7.49
CA GLY A 50 -2.40 18.96 8.74
C GLY A 50 -1.39 17.82 8.80
N THR A 51 -1.15 17.13 7.67
CA THR A 51 -0.12 16.11 7.54
C THR A 51 1.30 16.68 7.64
N LEU A 52 1.57 17.80 6.97
CA LEU A 52 2.89 18.43 6.95
C LEU A 52 3.25 19.12 8.27
N ASP A 53 2.27 19.68 8.96
CA ASP A 53 2.44 20.44 10.20
C ASP A 53 2.68 19.53 11.43
N ARG A 54 2.48 18.21 11.31
CA ARG A 54 2.82 17.26 12.38
C ARG A 54 4.30 17.25 12.75
N GLY A 55 5.17 17.71 11.83
CA GLY A 55 6.62 17.81 12.06
C GLY A 55 7.41 16.51 11.93
N TYR A 56 6.78 15.39 11.53
CA TYR A 56 7.49 14.12 11.32
C TYR A 56 8.40 14.13 10.10
N PHE A 57 7.99 14.83 9.03
CA PHE A 57 8.69 14.81 7.75
C PHE A 57 8.95 16.23 7.24
N LYS A 58 10.04 16.39 6.48
CA LYS A 58 10.35 17.65 5.81
C LYS A 58 9.44 17.81 4.59
N PRO A 59 8.62 18.87 4.49
CA PRO A 59 7.70 19.05 3.37
C PRO A 59 8.37 19.07 1.99
N SER A 60 9.58 19.63 1.91
CA SER A 60 10.37 19.65 0.67
C SER A 60 10.83 18.26 0.23
N ALA A 61 11.13 17.37 1.17
CA ALA A 61 11.51 15.99 0.87
C ALA A 61 10.32 15.20 0.33
N VAL A 62 9.15 15.32 0.97
CA VAL A 62 7.91 14.65 0.53
C VAL A 62 7.54 15.08 -0.90
N ARG A 63 7.58 16.39 -1.19
CA ARG A 63 7.35 16.91 -2.55
C ARG A 63 8.32 16.32 -3.57
N SER A 64 9.62 16.34 -3.26
CA SER A 64 10.66 15.78 -4.14
C SER A 64 10.47 14.29 -4.41
N MET A 65 10.06 13.51 -3.41
CA MET A 65 9.77 12.07 -3.58
C MET A 65 8.59 11.85 -4.52
N LEU A 66 7.49 12.59 -4.34
CA LEU A 66 6.30 12.50 -5.21
C LEU A 66 6.63 12.86 -6.67
N ASP A 67 7.43 13.91 -6.87
CA ASP A 67 7.80 14.37 -8.21
C ASP A 67 8.76 13.39 -8.89
N ARG A 68 9.75 12.84 -8.17
CA ARG A 68 10.64 11.78 -8.68
C ARG A 68 9.89 10.50 -9.04
N HIS A 69 8.93 10.10 -8.20
CA HIS A 69 8.06 8.94 -8.51
C HIS A 69 7.24 9.17 -9.79
N SER A 70 6.66 10.36 -9.92
CA SER A 70 5.88 10.75 -11.11
C SER A 70 6.76 10.78 -12.38
N ALA A 71 8.04 11.10 -12.24
CA ALA A 71 9.03 11.05 -13.33
C ALA A 71 9.52 9.62 -13.65
N GLY A 72 9.01 8.60 -12.97
CA GLY A 72 9.33 7.19 -13.25
C GLY A 72 10.37 6.56 -12.32
N ASP A 73 10.86 7.27 -11.28
CA ASP A 73 11.76 6.68 -10.29
C ASP A 73 11.01 5.69 -9.37
N GLY A 74 11.02 4.42 -9.76
CA GLY A 74 10.39 3.34 -9.00
C GLY A 74 10.94 3.15 -7.59
N ALA A 75 12.13 3.67 -7.27
CA ALA A 75 12.70 3.60 -5.92
C ALA A 75 11.85 4.38 -4.88
N GLN A 76 11.03 5.33 -5.34
CA GLN A 76 10.14 6.10 -4.47
C GLN A 76 8.84 5.36 -4.11
N THR A 77 8.51 4.26 -4.80
CA THR A 77 7.24 3.53 -4.61
C THR A 77 7.03 3.09 -3.17
N ASN A 78 7.98 2.33 -2.61
CA ASN A 78 7.82 1.76 -1.27
C ASN A 78 7.88 2.83 -0.17
N PRO A 79 8.80 3.82 -0.21
CA PRO A 79 8.78 4.93 0.73
C PRO A 79 7.48 5.74 0.70
N LEU A 80 6.96 6.07 -0.49
CA LEU A 80 5.71 6.81 -0.62
C LEU A 80 4.51 6.00 -0.11
N TRP A 81 4.48 4.70 -0.39
CA TRP A 81 3.45 3.82 0.15
C TRP A 81 3.46 3.78 1.68
N ALA A 82 4.64 3.67 2.28
CA ALA A 82 4.78 3.68 3.73
C ALA A 82 4.32 5.00 4.34
N LEU A 83 4.70 6.14 3.76
CA LEU A 83 4.26 7.47 4.20
C LEU A 83 2.75 7.64 4.08
N PHE A 84 2.18 7.22 2.95
CA PHE A 84 0.75 7.33 2.69
C PHE A 84 -0.06 6.49 3.68
N MET A 85 0.33 5.24 3.90
CA MET A 85 -0.33 4.37 4.88
C MET A 85 -0.16 4.87 6.32
N PHE A 86 1.03 5.40 6.65
CA PHE A 86 1.28 6.00 7.95
C PHE A 86 0.35 7.19 8.22
N GLU A 87 0.17 8.08 7.26
CA GLU A 87 -0.73 9.23 7.43
C GLU A 87 -2.20 8.80 7.51
N LEU A 88 -2.64 7.84 6.68
CA LEU A 88 -4.01 7.32 6.79
C LEU A 88 -4.28 6.68 8.16
N TRP A 89 -3.31 5.94 8.69
CA TRP A 89 -3.37 5.40 10.04
C TRP A 89 -3.46 6.52 11.10
N HIS A 90 -2.67 7.59 10.94
CA HIS A 90 -2.71 8.70 11.89
C HIS A 90 -4.08 9.40 11.92
N ARG A 91 -4.67 9.63 10.74
CA ARG A 91 -6.02 10.20 10.62
C ARG A 91 -7.07 9.33 11.30
N GLU A 92 -6.99 8.01 11.09
CA GLU A 92 -7.96 7.05 11.63
C GLU A 92 -7.82 6.83 13.14
N PHE A 93 -6.60 6.79 13.68
CA PHE A 93 -6.37 6.32 15.05
C PHE A 93 -5.89 7.38 16.03
N ILE A 94 -5.33 8.49 15.54
CA ILE A 94 -4.80 9.56 16.40
C ILE A 94 -5.67 10.81 16.32
N ASP A 95 -6.08 11.23 15.12
CA ASP A 95 -6.90 12.43 14.96
C ASP A 95 -8.39 12.16 15.21
N SER A 96 -8.87 11.00 14.78
CA SER A 96 -10.22 10.56 15.09
C SER A 96 -10.28 10.19 16.56
N SER A 97 -10.88 11.06 17.37
CA SER A 97 -11.19 10.75 18.76
C SER A 97 -12.00 9.46 18.80
N PRO A 98 -11.65 8.45 19.62
CA PRO A 98 -12.41 7.22 19.67
C PRO A 98 -13.86 7.54 19.99
N SER A 99 -14.77 7.07 19.12
CA SER A 99 -16.19 7.10 19.44
C SER A 99 -16.40 6.40 20.80
N PRO A 100 -17.26 6.91 21.69
CA PRO A 100 -17.58 6.25 22.96
C PRO A 100 -17.98 4.78 22.80
N ALA A 101 -18.53 4.40 21.63
CA ALA A 101 -18.89 3.03 21.29
C ALA A 101 -17.69 2.08 21.10
N MET A 102 -16.52 2.60 20.71
CA MET A 102 -15.30 1.81 20.54
C MET A 102 -14.66 1.44 21.89
N LEU A 103 -14.76 2.33 22.88
CA LEU A 103 -14.25 2.08 24.24
C LEU A 103 -15.11 1.08 25.01
N ALA A 104 -16.41 0.99 24.69
CA ALA A 104 -17.34 0.06 25.32
C ALA A 104 -17.15 -1.41 24.89
N ASN A 105 -16.59 -1.67 23.71
CA ASN A 105 -16.37 -3.04 23.19
C ASN A 105 -14.96 -3.59 23.50
N ALA A 106 -14.12 -2.83 24.19
CA ALA A 106 -12.75 -3.21 24.54
C ALA A 106 -12.59 -3.61 26.03
N ALA A 107 -13.68 -3.65 26.79
CA ALA A 107 -13.76 -4.08 28.19
C ALA A 107 -14.68 -5.32 28.31
#